data_AF-A0A438BU57-F1
#
_entry.id   AF-A0A438BU57-F1
#
_cell.length_a   1.000
_cell.length_b   1.000
_cell.length_c   1.000
_cell.angle_alpha   90.00
_cell.angle_beta   90.00
_cell.angle_gamma   90.00
#
_symmetry.space_group_name_H-M   'P 1'
#
loop_
_entity.id
_entity.type
_entity.pdbx_description
1 polymer ?
#
loop_
_entity_poly.entity_id
_entity_poly.type
_entity_poly.pdbx_seq_one_letter_code
_entity_poly.pdbx_strand_id
1 'polypeptide(L)' 'MERLPGDLCLKIFYLLDHQNLATSLQVLWKWKVLASDNILWSNLFKERWGEDRAAFYAPTGLKSWKDVYEAQDRCDRVGL' A
#
# COMPACT_ATOMS: atom_id res chain seq x y z
N MET A 1 15.51 -10.09 10.95
CA MET A 1 15.66 -9.70 12.37
C MET A 1 14.28 -9.66 12.98
N GLU A 2 13.99 -10.64 13.82
CA GLU A 2 12.82 -10.59 14.69
C GLU A 2 13.06 -9.50 15.74
N ARG A 3 12.07 -8.61 15.91
CA ARG A 3 11.94 -7.58 16.97
C ARG A 3 12.70 -6.26 16.80
N LEU A 4 12.52 -5.55 15.68
CA LEU A 4 12.60 -4.08 15.70
C LEU A 4 11.22 -3.47 15.41
N PRO A 5 10.69 -2.60 16.30
CA PRO A 5 9.44 -1.87 16.06
C PRO A 5 9.55 -0.98 14.80
N GLY A 6 8.53 -1.00 13.94
CA GLY A 6 8.51 -0.26 12.68
C GLY A 6 8.76 1.25 12.82
N ASP A 7 8.42 1.83 13.97
CA ASP A 7 8.66 3.23 14.32
C ASP A 7 10.13 3.62 14.43
N LEU A 8 11.00 2.70 14.88
CA LEU A 8 12.44 2.94 14.95
C LEU A 8 13.07 2.88 13.55
N CYS A 9 12.56 2.01 12.67
CA CYS A 9 13.03 1.92 11.29
C CYS A 9 12.75 3.22 10.52
N LEU A 10 11.57 3.81 10.65
CA LEU A 10 11.20 5.06 9.95
C LEU A 10 12.06 6.25 10.39
N LYS A 11 12.39 6.36 11.68
CA LYS A 11 13.30 7.41 12.18
C LYS A 11 14.72 7.23 11.65
N ILE A 12 15.22 6.00 11.56
CA ILE A 12 16.54 5.69 10.98
C ILE A 12 16.57 6.00 9.47
N PHE A 13 15.47 5.73 8.76
CA PHE A 13 15.34 6.06 7.33
C PHE A 13 15.30 7.57 7.05
N TYR A 14 14.77 8.38 7.95
CA TYR A 14 14.81 9.85 7.85
C TYR A 14 16.22 10.43 8.06
N LEU A 15 17.13 9.66 8.67
CA LEU A 15 18.50 10.05 9.01
C LEU A 15 19.54 9.59 7.96
N LEU A 16 19.15 8.77 6.98
CA LEU A 16 20.06 8.15 6.00
C LEU A 16 19.96 8.84 4.63
N ASP A 17 21.11 9.28 4.12
CA ASP A 17 21.24 9.91 2.81
C ASP A 17 20.97 8.93 1.65
N HIS A 18 20.57 9.48 0.50
CA HIS A 18 19.89 8.81 -0.61
C HIS A 18 20.59 7.54 -1.14
N GLN A 19 21.92 7.46 -1.05
CA GLN A 19 22.70 6.29 -1.46
C GLN A 19 22.55 5.06 -0.54
N ASN A 20 22.32 5.26 0.76
CA ASN A 20 22.08 4.17 1.71
C ASN A 20 20.63 3.66 1.69
N LEU A 21 19.73 4.47 1.12
CA LEU A 21 18.33 4.12 0.85
C LEU A 21 18.23 3.02 -0.20
N ALA A 22 19.14 3.02 -1.17
CA ALA A 22 19.20 2.01 -2.23
C ALA A 22 19.55 0.61 -1.69
N THR A 23 20.43 0.51 -0.69
CA THR A 23 20.77 -0.77 -0.04
C THR A 23 19.61 -1.27 0.84
N SER A 24 18.77 -0.37 1.36
CA SER A 24 17.56 -0.73 2.12
C SER A 24 16.35 -1.08 1.25
N LEU A 25 16.38 -0.77 -0.06
CA LEU A 25 15.47 -1.34 -1.06
C LEU A 25 15.58 -2.88 -1.18
N GLN A 26 16.66 -3.50 -0.67
CA GLN A 26 16.73 -4.97 -0.61
C GLN A 26 15.83 -5.56 0.50
N VAL A 27 15.42 -4.76 1.48
CA VAL A 27 14.41 -5.13 2.49
C VAL A 27 12.97 -4.82 1.98
N LEU A 28 12.85 -3.92 1.01
CA LEU A 28 11.63 -3.49 0.31
C LEU A 28 11.01 -4.57 -0.58
N TRP A 29 11.72 -5.66 -0.89
CA TRP A 29 11.13 -6.78 -1.65
C TRP A 29 9.97 -7.47 -0.90
N LYS A 30 10.07 -7.61 0.42
CA LYS A 30 8.92 -8.09 1.23
C LYS A 30 7.75 -7.12 1.19
N TRP A 31 8.04 -5.81 1.16
CA TRP A 31 7.02 -4.78 1.02
C TRP A 31 6.40 -4.76 -0.37
N LYS A 32 7.18 -5.09 -1.40
CA LYS A 32 6.69 -5.25 -2.77
C LYS A 32 5.73 -6.43 -2.89
N VAL A 33 6.00 -7.53 -2.18
CA VAL A 33 5.10 -8.69 -2.07
C VAL A 33 3.82 -8.33 -1.30
N LEU A 34 3.94 -7.62 -0.16
CA LEU A 34 2.79 -7.12 0.59
C LEU A 34 1.97 -6.09 -0.20
N ALA A 35 2.61 -5.23 -0.99
CA ALA A 35 1.97 -4.26 -1.86
C ALA A 35 1.31 -4.90 -3.11
N SER A 36 1.50 -6.20 -3.32
CA SER A 36 0.77 -7.00 -4.30
C SER A 36 -0.35 -7.84 -3.67
N ASP A 37 -0.50 -7.80 -2.34
CA ASP A 37 -1.54 -8.56 -1.64
C ASP A 37 -2.92 -7.93 -1.84
N ASN A 38 -3.79 -8.67 -2.53
CA ASN A 38 -5.13 -8.23 -2.90
C ASN A 38 -6.04 -8.02 -1.68
N ILE A 39 -5.82 -8.77 -0.59
CA ILE A 39 -6.61 -8.65 0.64
C ILE A 39 -6.24 -7.37 1.38
N LEU A 40 -4.94 -7.03 1.40
CA LEU A 40 -4.47 -5.78 1.99
C LEU A 40 -5.12 -4.57 1.31
N TRP A 41 -5.14 -4.54 -0.02
CA TRP A 41 -5.79 -3.46 -0.77
C TRP A 41 -7.31 -3.41 -0.57
N SER A 42 -7.97 -4.56 -0.40
CA SER A 42 -9.40 -4.62 -0.05
C SER A 42 -9.69 -3.98 1.31
N ASN A 43 -8.89 -4.34 2.32
CA ASN A 43 -9.04 -3.78 3.66
C ASN A 43 -8.77 -2.27 3.67
N LEU A 44 -7.71 -1.82 2.99
CA LEU A 44 -7.42 -0.39 2.84
C LEU A 44 -8.56 0.37 2.13
N PHE A 45 -9.19 -0.24 1.13
CA PHE A 45 -10.34 0.37 0.44
C PHE A 45 -11.54 0.49 1.39
N LYS A 46 -11.84 -0.57 2.15
CA LYS A 46 -12.93 -0.58 3.13
C LYS A 46 -12.73 0.47 4.22
N GLU A 47 -11.51 0.61 4.74
CA GLU A 47 -11.20 1.61 5.76
C GLU A 47 -11.35 3.04 5.23
N ARG A 48 -11.01 3.29 3.96
CA ARG A 48 -11.01 4.64 3.39
C ARG A 48 -12.37 5.08 2.84
N TRP A 49 -13.09 4.18 2.17
CA TRP A 49 -14.35 4.50 1.48
C TRP A 49 -15.59 3.78 2.03
N GLY A 50 -15.40 2.89 3.01
CA GLY A 50 -16.48 2.13 3.63
C GLY A 50 -16.74 0.78 2.96
N GLU A 51 -17.33 -0.14 3.74
CA GLU A 51 -17.61 -1.50 3.30
C GLU A 51 -18.67 -1.56 2.20
N ASP A 52 -19.68 -0.68 2.22
CA ASP A 52 -20.72 -0.61 1.18
C ASP A 52 -20.13 -0.29 -0.20
N ARG A 53 -19.20 0.68 -0.25
CA ARG A 53 -18.49 1.02 -1.49
C ARG A 53 -17.55 -0.10 -1.91
N ALA A 54 -16.90 -0.75 -0.96
CA ALA A 54 -16.06 -1.91 -1.27
C ALA A 54 -16.89 -3.04 -1.91
N ALA A 55 -18.08 -3.34 -1.39
CA ALA A 55 -18.95 -4.35 -1.97
C ALA A 55 -19.36 -4.01 -3.42
N PHE A 56 -19.61 -2.72 -3.71
CA PHE A 56 -19.94 -2.25 -5.05
C PHE A 56 -18.74 -2.32 -6.03
N TYR A 57 -17.55 -1.94 -5.57
CA TYR A 57 -16.33 -1.89 -6.39
C TYR A 57 -15.50 -3.17 -6.34
N ALA A 58 -16.05 -4.24 -5.76
CA ALA A 58 -15.37 -5.53 -5.66
C ALA A 58 -14.88 -5.97 -7.06
N PRO A 59 -13.57 -6.21 -7.23
CA PRO A 59 -13.04 -6.51 -8.55
C PRO A 59 -13.52 -7.88 -9.03
N THR A 60 -14.11 -7.91 -10.22
CA THR A 60 -14.53 -9.15 -10.89
C THR A 60 -13.53 -9.51 -11.99
N GLY A 61 -13.03 -10.76 -12.00
CA GLY A 61 -12.13 -11.27 -13.05
C GLY A 61 -10.65 -10.98 -12.79
N LEU A 62 -9.95 -10.40 -13.78
CA LEU A 62 -8.49 -10.16 -13.73
C LEU A 62 -8.08 -8.88 -13.00
N LYS A 63 -9.04 -8.05 -12.58
CA LYS A 63 -8.73 -6.80 -11.86
C LYS A 63 -8.35 -7.10 -10.42
N SER A 64 -7.38 -6.36 -9.90
CA SER A 64 -7.02 -6.40 -8.48
C SER A 64 -7.65 -5.26 -7.71
N TRP A 65 -7.78 -5.42 -6.39
CA TRP A 65 -8.18 -4.36 -5.46
C TRP A 65 -7.24 -3.16 -5.52
N LYS A 66 -5.99 -3.38 -5.91
CA LYS A 66 -5.04 -2.30 -6.17
C LYS A 66 -5.49 -1.42 -7.33
N ASP A 67 -5.91 -2.01 -8.44
CA ASP A 67 -6.39 -1.26 -9.61
C ASP A 67 -7.64 -0.45 -9.28
N VAL A 68 -8.56 -1.06 -8.50
CA VAL A 68 -9.78 -0.40 -8.00
C VAL A 68 -9.44 0.78 -7.09
N TYR A 69 -8.50 0.58 -6.16
CA TYR A 69 -8.04 1.62 -5.25
C TYR A 69 -7.41 2.80 -6.02
N GLU A 70 -6.52 2.53 -6.96
CA GLU A 70 -5.86 3.58 -7.75
C GLU A 70 -6.86 4.34 -8.63
N ALA A 71 -7.85 3.66 -9.21
CA ALA A 71 -8.90 4.30 -10.00
C ALA A 71 -9.75 5.24 -9.12
N GLN A 72 -10.17 4.78 -7.93
CA GLN A 72 -10.96 5.59 -7.01
C GLN A 72 -10.15 6.76 -6.44
N ASP A 73 -8.88 6.57 -6.07
CA ASP A 73 -8.00 7.64 -5.57
C ASP A 73 -7.79 8.73 -6.64
N ARG A 74 -7.67 8.35 -7.92
CA ARG A 74 -7.59 9.31 -9.03
C ARG A 74 -8.89 10.09 -9.17
N CYS A 75 -10.05 9.44 -9.10
CA CYS A 75 -11.35 10.13 -9.14
C CYS A 75 -11.50 11.11 -7.97
N ASP A 76 -11.15 10.72 -6.75
CA ASP A 76 -11.22 11.56 -5.57
C ASP A 76 -10.26 12.77 -5.65
N ARG A 77 -9.06 12.58 -6.21
CA ARG A 77 -8.06 13.65 -6.35
C ARG A 77 -8.33 14.62 -7.48
N VAL A 78 -8.81 14.10 -8.61
CA VAL A 78 -9.05 14.92 -9.80
C VAL A 78 -10.41 15.61 -9.72
N GLY A 79 -11.32 15.15 -8.85
CA GLY A 79 -12.58 15.83 -8.53
C GLY A 79 -13.41 16.03 -9.78
N LEU A 80 -14.14 15.00 -10.19
CA LEU A 80 -15.16 15.13 -11.23
C LEU A 80 -16.27 16.09 -10.78
#